data_AF-A0A846NJH8-F1
#
_entry.id   AF-A0A846NJH8-F1
#
_cell.length_a   1.000
_cell.length_b   1.000
_cell.length_c   1.000
_cell.angle_alpha   90.00
_cell.angle_beta   90.00
_cell.angle_gamma   90.00
#
_symmetry.space_group_name_H-M   'P 1'
#
loop_
_entity.id
_entity.type
_entity.pdbx_description
1 polymer ?
#
loop_
_entity_poly.entity_id
_entity_poly.type
_entity_poly.pdbx_seq_one_letter_code
_entity_poly.pdbx_strand_id
1 'polypeptide(L)'
;MRKLAILLLFTLIILSQLVKAQELSITPNMINETTTKKTFEKILNFENFGDSDIIIERIEISEEIRRIVFLINVSPFIPSNDKTTMTIRFDTTNLTEGSYRGVIEVLVNNTSNPIYVDLNVISSEEPLGDIFETIFPIGEMQDHTYIIWYFTIGIIILIIIITILKYRKRRKKKKEKKEEKEGEMEEVYYRSQEEYRTEYY
;
A
#
# COMPACT_ATOMS: atom_id res chain seq x y z
N MET A 1 0.39 33.96 -59.46
CA MET A 1 1.71 33.30 -59.39
C MET A 1 2.64 33.93 -58.34
N ARG A 2 3.14 35.18 -58.49
CA ARG A 2 4.11 35.78 -57.54
C ARG A 2 3.66 35.81 -56.06
N LYS A 3 2.40 36.16 -55.78
CA LYS A 3 1.88 36.22 -54.39
C LYS A 3 1.84 34.84 -53.70
N LEU A 4 1.56 33.77 -54.45
CA LEU A 4 1.52 32.40 -53.93
C LEU A 4 2.94 31.90 -53.58
N ALA A 5 3.92 32.23 -54.41
CA ALA A 5 5.32 31.87 -54.17
C ALA A 5 5.88 32.54 -52.90
N ILE A 6 5.51 33.81 -52.66
CA ILE A 6 5.92 34.54 -51.45
C ILE A 6 5.28 33.92 -50.20
N LEU A 7 4.00 33.55 -50.27
CA LEU A 7 3.30 32.90 -49.16
C LEU A 7 3.95 31.54 -48.81
N LEU A 8 4.26 30.72 -49.82
CA LEU A 8 4.92 29.43 -49.63
C LEU A 8 6.32 29.57 -49.02
N LEU A 9 7.11 30.54 -49.50
CA LEU A 9 8.42 30.83 -48.93
C LEU A 9 8.32 31.21 -47.45
N PHE A 10 7.36 32.07 -47.10
CA PHE A 10 7.14 32.51 -45.73
C PHE A 10 6.72 31.36 -44.81
N THR A 11 5.83 30.46 -45.27
CA THR A 11 5.45 29.26 -44.52
C THR A 11 6.62 28.30 -44.32
N LEU A 12 7.50 28.15 -45.32
CA LEU A 12 8.71 27.32 -45.20
C LEU A 12 9.69 27.90 -44.19
N ILE A 13 9.86 29.23 -44.16
CA ILE A 13 10.70 29.90 -43.17
C ILE A 13 10.13 29.69 -41.76
N ILE A 14 8.83 29.93 -41.54
CA ILE A 14 8.20 29.71 -40.23
C ILE A 14 8.33 28.24 -39.81
N LEU A 15 8.07 27.29 -40.72
CA LEU A 15 8.20 25.88 -40.42
C LEU A 15 9.64 25.49 -40.08
N SER A 16 10.64 26.04 -40.79
CA SER A 16 12.05 25.83 -40.49
C SER A 16 12.45 26.39 -39.12
N GLN A 17 11.93 27.55 -38.73
CA GLN A 17 12.17 28.11 -37.39
C GLN A 17 11.48 27.28 -36.30
N LEU A 18 10.31 26.70 -36.60
CA LEU A 18 9.59 25.83 -35.66
C LEU A 18 10.28 24.47 -35.47
N VAL A 19 10.86 23.90 -36.53
CA VAL A 19 11.62 22.64 -36.46
C VAL A 19 12.93 22.80 -35.67
N LYS A 20 13.56 23.97 -35.73
CA LYS A 20 14.73 24.29 -34.89
C LYS A 20 14.40 24.40 -33.40
N ALA A 21 13.13 24.47 -33.02
CA ALA A 21 12.74 24.76 -31.64
C ALA A 21 12.78 23.56 -30.68
N GLN A 22 13.05 22.34 -31.17
CA GLN A 22 13.10 21.15 -30.31
C GLN A 22 14.30 20.27 -30.63
N GLU A 23 15.49 20.74 -30.26
CA GLU A 23 16.75 19.99 -30.38
C GLU A 23 16.82 18.80 -29.41
N LEU A 24 16.05 18.83 -28.33
CA LEU A 24 15.99 17.78 -27.32
C LEU A 24 14.63 17.08 -27.30
N SER A 25 14.65 15.76 -27.34
CA SER A 25 13.49 14.93 -27.02
C SER A 25 13.72 14.15 -25.73
N ILE A 26 12.71 14.14 -24.86
CA ILE A 26 12.70 13.38 -23.60
C ILE A 26 11.57 12.36 -23.69
N THR A 27 11.92 11.08 -23.56
CA THR A 27 10.96 9.96 -23.66
C THR A 27 11.10 8.99 -22.48
N PRO A 28 10.03 8.77 -21.69
CA PRO A 28 8.76 9.48 -21.70
C PRO A 28 8.89 10.90 -21.11
N ASN A 29 8.07 11.85 -21.56
CA ASN A 29 7.93 13.18 -20.96
C ASN A 29 6.90 13.23 -19.82
N MET A 30 6.31 12.08 -19.48
CA MET A 30 5.34 11.91 -18.41
C MET A 30 5.64 10.61 -17.64
N ILE A 31 5.81 10.72 -16.33
CA ILE A 31 5.98 9.60 -15.41
C ILE A 31 4.64 9.38 -14.70
N ASN A 32 3.91 8.32 -15.10
CA ASN A 32 2.70 7.87 -14.43
C ASN A 32 2.99 6.58 -13.68
N GLU A 33 2.95 6.63 -12.36
CA GLU A 33 3.25 5.46 -11.52
C GLU A 33 2.18 5.28 -10.43
N THR A 34 1.74 4.04 -10.23
CA THR A 34 0.98 3.65 -9.03
C THR A 34 1.83 2.69 -8.22
N THR A 35 2.12 3.04 -6.96
CA THR A 35 3.07 2.27 -6.14
C THR A 35 2.58 2.05 -4.71
N THR A 36 2.81 0.83 -4.22
CA THR A 36 2.82 0.46 -2.80
C THR A 36 4.25 0.42 -2.22
N LYS A 37 5.26 0.50 -3.08
CA LYS A 37 6.69 0.34 -2.73
C LYS A 37 7.26 1.64 -2.18
N LYS A 38 8.13 1.50 -1.17
CA LYS A 38 8.87 2.57 -0.47
C LYS A 38 9.88 3.29 -1.37
N THR A 39 10.52 2.61 -2.31
CA THR A 39 11.44 3.23 -3.27
C THR A 39 11.30 2.61 -4.66
N PHE A 40 11.46 3.43 -5.70
CA PHE A 40 11.47 2.96 -7.09
C PHE A 40 12.31 3.88 -7.97
N GLU A 41 12.67 3.37 -9.16
CA GLU A 41 13.53 4.05 -10.13
C GLU A 41 12.81 4.18 -11.48
N LYS A 42 13.00 5.31 -12.17
CA LYS A 42 12.55 5.54 -13.54
C LYS A 42 13.72 5.99 -14.39
N ILE A 43 13.78 5.45 -15.61
CA ILE A 43 14.79 5.77 -16.61
C ILE A 43 14.10 6.51 -17.74
N LEU A 44 14.58 7.71 -18.04
CA LEU A 44 14.13 8.54 -19.15
C LEU A 44 15.23 8.57 -20.21
N ASN A 45 14.86 8.50 -21.48
CA ASN A 45 15.80 8.63 -22.59
C ASN A 45 15.79 10.06 -23.09
N PHE A 46 16.99 10.62 -23.24
CA PHE A 46 17.23 11.94 -23.81
C PHE A 46 17.89 11.72 -25.17
N GLU A 47 17.35 12.34 -26.21
CA GLU A 47 17.89 12.26 -27.57
C GLU A 47 18.10 13.66 -28.11
N ASN A 48 19.34 13.96 -28.50
CA ASN A 48 19.73 15.21 -29.11
C ASN A 48 19.59 15.07 -30.63
N PHE A 49 18.60 15.74 -31.22
CA PHE A 49 18.39 15.82 -32.68
C PHE A 49 19.04 17.06 -33.31
N GLY A 50 19.68 17.90 -32.51
CA GLY A 50 20.36 19.10 -32.96
C GLY A 50 21.73 18.82 -33.59
N ASP A 51 22.20 19.79 -34.36
CA ASP A 51 23.55 19.81 -34.95
C ASP A 51 24.63 20.30 -33.95
N SER A 52 24.22 20.64 -32.73
CA SER A 52 25.09 21.10 -31.65
C SER A 52 24.94 20.26 -30.40
N ASP A 53 25.99 20.24 -29.60
CA ASP A 53 25.96 19.57 -28.31
C ASP A 53 24.99 20.26 -27.34
N ILE A 54 24.36 19.44 -26.51
CA ILE A 54 23.44 19.86 -25.47
C ILE A 54 24.14 19.82 -24.12
N ILE A 55 24.02 20.91 -23.35
CA ILE A 55 24.50 21.02 -21.98
C ILE A 55 23.29 21.13 -21.05
N ILE A 56 23.20 20.24 -20.08
CA ILE A 56 22.21 20.32 -19.00
C ILE A 56 22.75 21.31 -17.96
N GLU A 57 22.15 22.49 -17.90
CA GLU A 57 22.58 23.58 -17.04
C GLU A 57 22.08 23.40 -15.61
N ARG A 58 20.81 22.98 -15.49
CA ARG A 58 20.12 22.85 -14.21
C ARG A 58 18.96 21.88 -14.31
N ILE A 59 18.66 21.24 -13.19
CA ILE A 59 17.43 20.48 -12.98
C ILE A 59 16.69 21.10 -11.80
N GLU A 60 15.46 21.55 -12.02
CA GLU A 60 14.59 22.10 -10.99
C GLU A 60 13.44 21.13 -10.72
N ILE A 61 13.06 21.00 -9.43
CA ILE A 61 12.03 20.07 -8.99
C ILE A 61 10.98 20.88 -8.25
N SER A 62 9.72 20.73 -8.64
CA SER A 62 8.60 21.41 -8.00
C SER A 62 8.48 20.99 -6.52
N GLU A 63 8.02 21.90 -5.67
CA GLU A 63 7.99 21.71 -4.21
C GLU A 63 7.11 20.52 -3.79
N GLU A 64 6.08 20.21 -4.57
CA GLU A 64 5.13 19.12 -4.33
C GLU A 64 5.80 17.74 -4.34
N ILE A 65 6.78 17.54 -5.23
CA ILE A 65 7.46 16.26 -5.42
C ILE A 65 8.91 16.27 -4.93
N ARG A 66 9.42 17.43 -4.49
CA ARG A 66 10.80 17.58 -3.97
C ARG A 66 11.12 16.62 -2.84
N ARG A 67 10.16 16.32 -1.97
CA ARG A 67 10.33 15.38 -0.84
C ARG A 67 10.35 13.92 -1.29
N ILE A 68 9.90 13.64 -2.51
CA ILE A 68 9.76 12.30 -3.08
C ILE A 68 10.98 11.97 -3.93
N VAL A 69 11.46 12.92 -4.73
CA VAL A 69 12.62 12.74 -5.59
C VAL A 69 13.90 12.89 -4.78
N PHE A 70 14.62 11.78 -4.58
CA PHE A 70 15.83 11.80 -3.74
C PHE A 70 17.14 11.77 -4.55
N LEU A 71 17.11 11.24 -5.78
CA LEU A 71 18.28 11.17 -6.65
C LEU A 71 17.87 11.39 -8.10
N ILE A 72 18.59 12.29 -8.78
CA ILE A 72 18.56 12.42 -10.24
C ILE A 72 20.00 12.26 -10.72
N ASN A 73 20.21 11.34 -11.67
CA ASN A 73 21.50 11.11 -12.30
C ASN A 73 21.33 11.21 -13.82
N VAL A 74 22.09 12.10 -14.45
CA VAL A 74 22.09 12.30 -15.91
C VAL A 74 23.46 12.80 -16.35
N SER A 75 23.87 12.46 -17.58
CA SER A 75 25.06 13.08 -18.17
C SER A 75 24.80 14.58 -18.37
N PRO A 76 25.68 15.48 -17.90
CA PRO A 76 25.52 16.92 -18.10
C PRO A 76 25.72 17.34 -19.56
N PHE A 77 26.19 16.42 -20.41
CA PHE A 77 26.56 16.66 -21.79
C PHE A 77 25.98 15.57 -22.69
N ILE A 78 25.34 15.97 -23.78
CA ILE A 78 24.76 15.08 -24.79
C ILE A 78 25.28 15.54 -26.16
N PRO A 79 26.17 14.77 -26.80
CA PRO A 79 26.69 15.12 -28.12
C PRO A 79 25.57 15.29 -29.16
N SER A 80 25.83 16.07 -30.22
CA SER A 80 24.93 16.17 -31.38
C SER A 80 24.57 14.78 -31.93
N ASN A 81 23.29 14.54 -32.24
CA ASN A 81 22.79 13.27 -32.78
C ASN A 81 23.02 12.03 -31.87
N ASP A 82 23.23 12.23 -30.57
CA ASP A 82 23.47 11.15 -29.61
C ASP A 82 22.34 11.05 -28.55
N LYS A 83 22.39 9.98 -27.75
CA LYS A 83 21.42 9.68 -26.71
C LYS A 83 22.09 9.53 -25.35
N THR A 84 21.37 9.93 -24.31
CA THR A 84 21.75 9.61 -22.93
C THR A 84 20.53 9.17 -22.12
N THR A 85 20.76 8.69 -20.90
CA THR A 85 19.69 8.32 -19.98
C THR A 85 19.75 9.20 -18.73
N MET A 86 18.57 9.56 -18.25
CA MET A 86 18.37 10.15 -16.92
C MET A 86 17.71 9.12 -16.03
N THR A 87 18.35 8.82 -14.91
CA THR A 87 17.81 7.96 -13.85
C THR A 87 17.24 8.84 -12.74
N ILE A 88 15.97 8.68 -12.42
CA ILE A 88 15.28 9.36 -11.32
C ILE A 88 14.87 8.31 -10.29
N ARG A 89 15.23 8.52 -9.03
CA ARG A 89 14.78 7.67 -7.93
C ARG A 89 13.84 8.41 -7.00
N PHE A 90 12.78 7.70 -6.64
CA PHE A 90 11.69 8.17 -5.81
C PHE A 90 11.69 7.40 -4.48
N ASP A 91 11.49 8.11 -3.37
CA ASP A 91 11.30 7.58 -2.02
C ASP A 91 9.93 8.05 -1.50
N THR A 92 9.06 7.08 -1.27
CA THR A 92 7.68 7.26 -0.81
C THR A 92 7.51 6.82 0.65
N THR A 93 8.59 6.45 1.35
CA THR A 93 8.54 5.85 2.70
C THR A 93 7.76 6.69 3.72
N ASN A 94 7.80 8.02 3.58
CA ASN A 94 7.15 8.96 4.50
C ASN A 94 5.93 9.66 3.89
N LEU A 95 5.39 9.14 2.80
CA LEU A 95 4.20 9.69 2.16
C LEU A 95 2.95 8.99 2.67
N THR A 96 1.89 9.76 2.85
CA THR A 96 0.55 9.20 3.06
C THR A 96 0.00 8.69 1.73
N GLU A 97 -0.98 7.80 1.77
CA GLU A 97 -1.76 7.45 0.58
C GLU A 97 -2.35 8.72 -0.07
N GLY A 98 -2.30 8.78 -1.41
CA GLY A 98 -2.79 9.91 -2.18
C GLY A 98 -2.13 10.07 -3.55
N SER A 99 -2.61 11.06 -4.30
CA SER A 99 -2.04 11.48 -5.58
C SER A 99 -1.11 12.68 -5.38
N TYR A 100 0.10 12.56 -5.92
CA TYR A 100 1.16 13.54 -5.88
C TYR A 100 1.52 13.93 -7.32
N ARG A 101 1.36 15.22 -7.63
CA ARG A 101 1.63 15.75 -8.96
C ARG A 101 2.68 16.84 -8.87
N GLY A 102 3.61 16.83 -9.81
CA GLY A 102 4.66 17.82 -9.89
C GLY A 102 5.37 17.81 -11.23
N VAL A 103 6.39 18.66 -11.33
CA VAL A 103 7.17 18.84 -12.55
C VAL A 103 8.66 18.79 -12.22
N ILE A 104 9.42 18.08 -13.04
CA ILE A 104 10.88 18.15 -13.07
C ILE A 104 11.24 18.95 -14.33
N GLU A 105 11.78 20.14 -14.16
CA GLU A 105 12.22 20.99 -15.27
C GLU A 105 13.70 20.77 -15.54
N VAL A 106 14.02 20.41 -16.79
CA VAL A 106 15.41 20.27 -17.23
C VAL A 106 15.75 21.45 -18.12
N LEU A 107 16.63 22.32 -17.62
CA LEU A 107 17.10 23.49 -18.34
C LEU A 107 18.31 23.11 -19.20
N VAL A 108 18.15 23.26 -20.52
CA VAL A 108 19.15 22.92 -21.53
C VAL A 108 19.35 24.11 -22.45
N ASN A 109 20.57 24.64 -22.52
CA ASN A 109 20.91 25.79 -23.38
C ASN A 109 19.88 26.94 -23.25
N ASN A 110 19.48 27.30 -22.01
CA ASN A 110 18.41 28.26 -21.69
C ASN A 110 16.97 27.91 -22.15
N THR A 111 16.72 26.68 -22.58
CA THR A 111 15.39 26.16 -22.93
C THR A 111 14.89 25.22 -21.84
N SER A 112 13.68 25.46 -21.32
CA SER A 112 13.06 24.59 -20.32
C SER A 112 12.35 23.42 -20.99
N ASN A 113 12.69 22.21 -20.56
CA ASN A 113 12.09 20.95 -21.01
C ASN A 113 11.40 20.28 -19.81
N PRO A 114 10.08 20.46 -19.64
CA PRO A 114 9.36 19.92 -18.49
C PRO A 114 9.10 18.43 -18.63
N ILE A 115 9.30 17.69 -17.54
CA ILE A 115 8.88 16.30 -17.35
C ILE A 115 7.77 16.29 -16.31
N TYR A 116 6.59 15.84 -16.70
CA TYR A 116 5.43 15.77 -15.80
C TYR A 116 5.47 14.50 -14.97
N VAL A 117 5.17 14.61 -13.68
CA VAL A 117 5.12 13.47 -12.76
C VAL A 117 3.72 13.39 -12.18
N ASP A 118 3.04 12.27 -12.40
CA ASP A 118 1.79 11.88 -11.73
C ASP A 118 2.03 10.57 -10.97
N LEU A 119 2.14 10.69 -9.65
CA LEU A 119 2.42 9.59 -8.75
C LEU A 119 1.16 9.30 -7.91
N ASN A 120 0.67 8.08 -7.98
CA ASN A 120 -0.40 7.59 -7.13
C ASN A 120 0.19 6.63 -6.09
N VAL A 121 0.30 7.08 -4.84
CA VAL A 121 0.73 6.24 -3.72
C VAL A 121 -0.51 5.60 -3.14
N ILE A 122 -0.60 4.29 -3.26
CA ILE A 122 -1.68 3.50 -2.68
C ILE A 122 -1.21 2.88 -1.38
N SER A 123 -2.11 2.78 -0.40
CA SER A 123 -1.79 2.10 0.86
C SER A 123 -1.35 0.68 0.56
N SER A 124 -0.12 0.35 0.96
CA SER A 124 0.25 -1.04 1.18
C SER A 124 -0.49 -1.47 2.44
N GLU A 125 -1.76 -1.85 2.33
CA GLU A 125 -2.27 -2.85 3.27
C GLU A 125 -1.33 -4.04 3.07
N GLU A 126 -0.31 -4.17 3.93
CA GLU A 126 0.44 -5.43 4.02
C GLU A 126 -0.63 -6.51 4.09
N PRO A 127 -0.68 -7.45 3.13
CA PRO A 127 -1.62 -8.53 3.24
C PRO A 127 -1.28 -9.19 4.58
N LEU A 128 -2.20 -9.10 5.53
CA LEU A 128 -2.07 -9.73 6.86
C LEU A 128 -1.74 -11.23 6.74
N GLY A 129 -1.87 -11.81 5.54
CA GLY A 129 -1.40 -13.14 5.16
C GLY A 129 0.08 -13.41 5.42
N ASP A 130 1.01 -12.46 5.25
CA ASP A 130 2.44 -12.75 5.43
C ASP A 130 2.83 -12.88 6.91
N ILE A 131 2.09 -12.22 7.81
CA ILE A 131 2.23 -12.41 9.27
C ILE A 131 1.69 -13.79 9.67
N PHE A 132 0.63 -14.26 9.00
CA PHE A 132 0.16 -15.63 9.20
C PHE A 132 1.15 -16.68 8.69
N GLU A 133 1.86 -16.43 7.58
CA GLU A 133 2.90 -17.36 7.07
C GLU A 133 4.17 -17.38 7.92
N THR A 134 4.54 -16.27 8.57
CA THR A 134 5.70 -16.27 9.49
C THR A 134 5.38 -16.90 10.85
N ILE A 135 4.14 -16.84 11.31
CA ILE A 135 3.71 -17.53 12.55
C ILE A 135 3.36 -19.01 12.26
N PHE A 136 2.90 -19.31 11.05
CA PHE A 136 2.61 -20.66 10.58
C PHE A 136 3.21 -20.82 9.18
N PRO A 137 4.42 -21.38 9.04
CA PRO A 137 4.99 -21.66 7.73
C PRO A 137 4.12 -22.70 7.01
N ILE A 138 3.12 -22.24 6.27
CA ILE A 138 2.36 -23.05 5.32
C ILE A 138 3.20 -23.09 4.04
N GLY A 139 4.36 -23.74 4.13
CA GLY A 139 5.09 -24.13 2.93
C GLY A 139 4.17 -24.99 2.07
N GLU A 140 4.21 -24.78 0.76
CA GLU A 140 3.50 -25.51 -0.29
C GLU A 140 3.46 -27.03 -0.02
N MET A 141 2.47 -27.46 0.74
CA MET A 141 2.11 -28.86 0.90
C MET A 141 0.70 -28.98 0.36
N GLN A 142 0.61 -29.26 -0.94
CA GLN A 142 -0.55 -29.89 -1.58
C GLN A 142 -0.79 -31.28 -0.98
N ASP A 143 -1.05 -31.34 0.33
CA ASP A 143 -1.37 -32.57 1.01
C ASP A 143 -2.65 -32.32 1.79
N HIS A 144 -3.73 -32.92 1.29
CA HIS A 144 -5.06 -32.94 1.91
C HIS A 144 -5.05 -33.39 3.39
N THR A 145 -3.93 -33.93 3.85
CA THR A 145 -3.58 -34.26 5.23
C THR A 145 -3.75 -33.09 6.21
N TYR A 146 -3.43 -31.85 5.81
CA TYR A 146 -3.59 -30.70 6.71
C TYR A 146 -5.05 -30.33 6.97
N ILE A 147 -5.91 -30.45 5.96
CA ILE A 147 -7.36 -30.21 6.10
C ILE A 147 -7.96 -31.18 7.11
N ILE A 148 -7.52 -32.45 7.08
CA ILE A 148 -7.94 -33.47 8.04
C ILE A 148 -7.48 -33.10 9.46
N TRP A 149 -6.26 -32.59 9.62
CA TRP A 149 -5.73 -32.13 10.91
C TRP A 149 -6.47 -30.91 11.49
N TYR A 150 -6.82 -29.94 10.65
CA TYR A 150 -7.63 -28.80 11.10
C TYR A 150 -9.05 -29.24 11.51
N PHE A 151 -9.63 -30.19 10.78
CA PHE A 151 -10.92 -30.78 11.15
C PHE A 151 -10.85 -31.53 12.48
N THR A 152 -9.79 -32.31 12.73
CA THR A 152 -9.65 -33.04 13.99
C THR A 152 -9.44 -32.10 15.19
N ILE A 153 -8.63 -31.05 15.04
CA ILE A 153 -8.47 -30.02 16.09
C ILE A 153 -9.81 -29.32 16.36
N GLY A 154 -10.55 -28.94 15.31
CA GLY A 154 -11.88 -28.33 15.44
C GLY A 154 -12.87 -29.22 16.20
N ILE A 155 -12.88 -30.54 15.91
CA ILE A 155 -13.74 -31.52 16.60
C ILE A 155 -13.32 -31.66 18.08
N ILE A 156 -12.03 -31.68 18.39
CA ILE A 156 -11.54 -31.78 19.78
C ILE A 156 -11.99 -30.56 20.59
N ILE A 157 -11.85 -29.35 20.05
CA ILE A 157 -12.29 -28.10 20.71
C ILE A 157 -13.80 -28.15 20.96
N LEU A 158 -14.58 -28.62 19.99
CA LEU A 158 -16.03 -28.75 20.13
C LEU A 158 -16.40 -29.73 21.27
N ILE A 159 -15.72 -30.87 21.37
CA ILE A 159 -15.93 -31.85 22.46
C ILE A 159 -15.62 -31.23 23.83
N ILE A 160 -14.55 -30.45 23.94
CA ILE A 160 -14.19 -29.76 25.18
C ILE A 160 -15.29 -28.77 25.60
N ILE A 161 -15.80 -27.96 24.66
CA ILE A 161 -16.89 -27.01 24.92
C ILE A 161 -18.16 -27.73 25.40
N ILE A 162 -18.57 -28.81 24.71
CA ILE A 162 -19.73 -29.61 25.10
C ILE A 162 -19.56 -30.19 26.51
N THR A 163 -18.36 -30.67 26.84
CA THR A 163 -18.04 -31.23 28.15
C THR A 163 -18.13 -30.17 29.25
N ILE A 164 -17.61 -28.97 29.01
CA ILE A 164 -17.71 -27.82 29.93
C ILE A 164 -19.18 -27.41 30.15
N LEU A 165 -19.97 -27.31 29.07
CA LEU A 165 -21.39 -26.95 29.17
C LEU A 165 -22.19 -27.99 29.98
N LYS A 166 -21.94 -29.29 29.75
CA LYS A 166 -22.58 -30.38 30.50
C LYS A 166 -22.16 -30.36 31.98
N TYR A 167 -20.89 -30.06 32.27
CA TYR A 167 -20.39 -29.90 33.63
C TYR A 167 -21.07 -28.73 34.37
N ARG A 168 -21.22 -27.57 33.72
CA ARG A 168 -21.93 -26.40 34.29
C ARG A 168 -23.39 -26.73 34.62
N LYS A 169 -24.10 -27.46 33.73
CA LYS A 169 -25.49 -27.88 33.96
C LYS A 169 -25.63 -28.80 35.17
N ARG A 170 -24.68 -29.72 35.39
CA ARG A 170 -24.67 -30.62 36.56
C ARG A 170 -24.41 -29.88 37.87
N ARG A 171 -23.56 -28.84 37.87
CA ARG A 171 -23.32 -28.01 39.06
C ARG A 171 -24.57 -27.25 39.50
N LYS A 172 -25.38 -26.71 38.57
CA LYS A 172 -26.64 -26.03 38.92
C LYS A 172 -27.63 -26.96 39.63
N LYS A 173 -27.87 -28.14 39.07
CA LYS A 173 -28.76 -29.15 39.71
C LYS A 173 -28.29 -29.62 41.09
N LYS A 174 -26.98 -29.68 41.33
CA LYS A 174 -26.45 -30.02 42.66
C LYS A 174 -26.62 -28.90 43.68
N LYS A 175 -26.59 -27.63 43.26
CA LYS A 175 -26.88 -26.49 44.14
C LYS A 175 -28.36 -26.44 44.51
N GLU A 176 -29.26 -26.57 43.53
CA GLU A 176 -30.71 -26.62 43.77
C GLU A 176 -31.08 -27.74 44.75
N LYS A 177 -30.55 -28.96 44.57
CA LYS A 177 -30.77 -30.07 45.52
C LYS A 177 -30.14 -29.88 46.91
N LYS A 178 -29.14 -29.01 47.04
CA LYS A 178 -28.52 -28.72 48.35
C LYS A 178 -29.33 -27.66 49.08
N GLU A 179 -29.79 -26.64 48.37
CA GLU A 179 -30.70 -25.60 48.89
C GLU A 179 -32.06 -26.19 49.29
N GLU A 180 -32.61 -27.13 48.51
CA GLU A 180 -33.84 -27.86 48.85
C GLU A 180 -33.69 -28.67 50.15
N LYS A 181 -32.56 -29.38 50.33
CA LYS A 181 -32.29 -30.14 51.55
C LYS A 181 -31.97 -29.28 52.78
N GLU A 182 -31.35 -28.12 52.59
CA GLU A 182 -31.09 -27.17 53.67
C GLU A 182 -32.42 -26.52 54.12
N GLY A 183 -33.31 -26.17 53.19
CA GLY A 183 -34.65 -25.66 53.50
C GLY A 183 -35.53 -26.67 54.25
N GLU A 184 -35.55 -27.94 53.85
CA GLU A 184 -36.27 -29.00 54.58
C GLU A 184 -35.75 -29.20 56.01
N MET A 185 -34.43 -29.12 56.22
CA MET A 185 -33.84 -29.20 57.58
C MET A 185 -34.20 -28.00 58.45
N GLU A 186 -34.26 -26.79 57.88
CA GLU A 186 -34.68 -25.58 58.59
C GLU A 186 -36.14 -25.67 59.04
N GLU A 187 -37.04 -26.13 58.16
CA GLU A 187 -38.46 -26.30 58.47
C GLU A 187 -38.69 -27.33 59.59
N VAL A 188 -37.96 -28.44 59.58
CA VAL A 188 -38.00 -29.45 60.67
C VAL A 188 -37.48 -28.87 61.99
N TYR A 189 -36.41 -28.06 61.94
CA TYR A 189 -35.85 -27.42 63.13
C TYR A 189 -36.86 -26.45 63.78
N TYR A 190 -37.47 -25.56 62.99
CA TYR A 190 -38.47 -24.61 63.51
C TYR A 190 -39.73 -25.31 64.05
N ARG A 191 -40.22 -26.36 63.35
CA ARG A 191 -41.37 -27.15 63.84
C ARG A 191 -41.07 -27.82 65.19
N SER A 192 -39.85 -28.35 65.37
CA SER A 192 -39.46 -28.94 66.66
C SER A 192 -39.42 -27.90 67.79
N GLN A 193 -38.94 -26.69 67.53
CA GLN A 193 -38.91 -25.61 68.52
C GLN A 193 -40.32 -25.15 68.93
N GLU A 194 -41.27 -25.09 67.99
CA GLU A 194 -42.67 -24.77 68.31
C GLU A 194 -43.32 -25.85 69.19
N GLU A 195 -43.06 -27.13 68.92
CA GLU A 195 -43.59 -28.25 69.71
C GLU A 195 -43.06 -28.23 71.16
N TYR A 196 -41.76 -27.95 71.35
CA TYR A 196 -41.19 -27.70 72.67
C TYR A 196 -41.77 -26.46 73.36
N ARG A 197 -42.22 -25.44 72.62
CA ARG A 197 -42.79 -24.24 73.22
C ARG A 197 -44.21 -24.48 73.74
N THR A 198 -44.97 -25.37 73.11
CA THR A 198 -46.34 -25.74 73.53
C THR A 198 -46.41 -26.71 74.71
N GLU A 199 -45.32 -27.44 75.01
CA GLU A 199 -45.31 -28.40 76.13
C GLU A 199 -45.01 -27.74 77.49
N TYR A 200 -44.51 -26.49 77.48
CA TYR A 200 -44.08 -25.75 78.69
C TYR A 200 -44.91 -24.51 79.01
N TYR A 201 -46.04 -24.28 78.32
CA TYR A 201 -47.00 -23.19 78.56
C TYR A 201 -48.42 -23.74 78.63
#